data_AF-A0A959IIA9-F1
#
_entry.id   AF-A0A959IIA9-F1
#
_cell.length_a   1.000
_cell.length_b   1.000
_cell.length_c   1.000
_cell.angle_alpha   90.00
_cell.angle_beta   90.00
_cell.angle_gamma   90.00
#
_symmetry.space_group_name_H-M   'P 1'
#
loop_
_entity.id
_entity.type
_entity.pdbx_description
1 polymer ?
#
loop_
_entity_poly.entity_id
_entity_poly.type
_entity_poly.pdbx_seq_one_letter_code
_entity_poly.pdbx_strand_id
1 'polypeptide(L)'
;LITSTQFTDNTNYGYSAYPLPAFLYTTLYYHLGEELFLKCFREYIRRWAKKSPSPYDFFYTFENVSGQDLSWFWKPWFFEFGTADVRIQSYKNGKLTLANEGNRPVPLVVQVKYNDGKDEVLTASAGVLRDGKTYQMKIPRPKEVKGMMVGQGIPDSDQLDNIYPTLDQQYAEFKIPDGLLGTYVIQRFNATLILKKRDGYLYMDAPGGGPQFYLKPVNSEVFENLDSSMRFTFKKEGDQYKSFSFQYFGYDLTAVKTD
;
A
#
# COMPACT_ATOMS: atom_id res chain seq x y z
N LEU A 1 17.27 4.36 -11.03
CA LEU A 1 16.65 5.71 -10.86
C LEU A 1 17.25 6.81 -11.74
N ILE A 2 18.27 6.50 -12.55
CA ILE A 2 18.69 7.31 -13.70
C ILE A 2 18.09 6.62 -14.92
N THR A 3 16.86 6.95 -15.27
CA THR A 3 16.29 6.49 -16.54
C THR A 3 16.22 7.72 -17.43
N SER A 4 17.20 7.82 -18.34
CA SER A 4 17.14 8.76 -19.45
C SER A 4 15.81 8.58 -20.16
N THR A 5 15.23 9.68 -20.65
CA THR A 5 14.03 9.67 -21.52
C THR A 5 14.18 8.76 -22.75
N GLN A 6 15.41 8.33 -23.07
CA GLN A 6 15.70 7.35 -24.11
C GLN A 6 15.21 5.92 -23.81
N PHE A 7 14.94 5.56 -22.55
CA PHE A 7 14.56 4.18 -22.15
C PHE A 7 13.14 4.07 -21.58
N THR A 8 12.36 5.14 -21.64
CA THR A 8 10.96 5.15 -21.20
C THR A 8 10.11 5.66 -22.35
N ASP A 9 9.03 4.95 -22.68
CA ASP A 9 7.91 5.60 -23.33
C ASP A 9 7.47 6.82 -22.47
N ASN A 10 6.91 7.85 -23.10
CA ASN A 10 6.59 9.14 -22.43
C ASN A 10 5.70 9.00 -21.17
N THR A 11 5.17 7.81 -20.87
CA THR A 11 4.31 7.50 -19.72
C THR A 11 5.10 7.19 -18.43
N ASN A 12 6.34 6.66 -18.51
CA ASN A 12 7.07 6.19 -17.33
C ASN A 12 8.09 7.20 -16.77
N TYR A 13 8.44 8.24 -17.54
CA TYR A 13 9.33 9.30 -17.06
C TYR A 13 8.73 10.07 -15.89
N GLY A 14 7.46 10.46 -15.99
CA GLY A 14 6.77 11.25 -14.96
C GLY A 14 6.80 10.57 -13.59
N TYR A 15 6.47 9.28 -13.53
CA TYR A 15 6.50 8.51 -12.29
C TYR A 15 7.92 8.37 -11.72
N SER A 16 8.89 8.05 -12.58
CA SER A 16 10.28 7.82 -12.19
C SER A 16 11.02 9.07 -11.74
N ALA A 17 10.64 10.25 -12.27
CA ALA A 17 11.29 11.53 -11.99
C ALA A 17 10.67 12.30 -10.81
N TYR A 18 9.38 12.05 -10.49
CA TYR A 18 8.65 12.85 -9.49
C TYR A 18 8.13 12.01 -8.31
N PRO A 19 7.09 11.14 -8.45
CA PRO A 19 6.61 10.30 -7.35
C PRO A 19 7.69 9.45 -6.68
N LEU A 20 8.51 8.76 -7.46
CA LEU A 20 9.48 7.83 -6.91
C LEU A 20 10.57 8.54 -6.08
N PRO A 21 11.25 9.60 -6.57
CA PRO A 21 12.18 10.36 -5.74
C PRO A 21 11.54 10.99 -4.50
N ALA A 22 10.30 11.49 -4.61
CA ALA A 22 9.57 12.01 -3.46
C ALA A 22 9.38 10.94 -2.37
N PHE A 23 9.00 9.73 -2.76
CA PHE A 23 8.88 8.58 -1.85
C PHE A 23 10.23 8.21 -1.20
N LEU A 24 11.33 8.21 -1.96
CA LEU A 24 12.66 7.91 -1.44
C LEU A 24 13.15 8.95 -0.43
N TYR A 25 13.01 10.22 -0.75
CA TYR A 25 13.42 11.29 0.16
C TYR A 25 12.55 11.31 1.43
N THR A 26 11.26 11.00 1.30
CA THR A 26 10.36 10.82 2.45
C THR A 26 10.81 9.64 3.32
N THR A 27 11.17 8.51 2.71
CA THR A 27 11.68 7.33 3.43
C THR A 27 12.98 7.66 4.18
N LEU A 28 13.91 8.36 3.52
CA LEU A 28 15.17 8.78 4.12
C LEU A 28 14.95 9.81 5.24
N TYR A 29 14.00 10.74 5.07
CA TYR A 29 13.60 11.71 6.09
C TYR A 29 13.12 11.01 7.35
N TYR A 30 12.23 10.03 7.24
CA TYR A 30 11.76 9.26 8.39
C TYR A 30 12.86 8.39 9.02
N HIS A 31 13.83 7.91 8.24
CA HIS A 31 14.97 7.16 8.76
C HIS A 31 15.94 8.05 9.55
N LEU A 32 16.34 9.20 8.99
CA LEU A 32 17.30 10.10 9.63
C LEU A 32 16.69 10.96 10.73
N GLY A 33 15.37 11.19 10.67
CA GLY A 33 14.70 12.21 11.48
C GLY A 33 14.89 13.62 10.91
N GLU A 34 13.97 14.51 11.27
CA GLU A 34 13.88 15.87 10.72
C GLU A 34 15.18 16.65 10.85
N GLU A 35 15.74 16.73 12.06
CA GLU A 35 16.90 17.56 12.36
C GLU A 35 18.12 17.15 11.51
N LEU A 36 18.45 15.86 11.52
CA LEU A 36 19.60 15.34 10.80
C LEU A 36 19.41 15.41 9.29
N PHE A 37 18.20 15.10 8.80
CA PHE A 37 17.88 15.23 7.38
C PHE A 37 18.04 16.68 6.91
N LEU A 38 17.46 17.65 7.62
CA LEU A 38 17.55 19.07 7.26
C LEU A 38 18.99 19.58 7.33
N LYS A 39 19.78 19.10 8.29
CA LYS A 39 21.23 19.39 8.35
C LYS A 39 21.96 18.90 7.10
N CYS A 40 21.74 17.65 6.69
CA CYS A 40 22.32 17.07 5.46
C CYS A 40 21.88 17.85 4.22
N PHE A 41 20.58 18.16 4.12
CA PHE A 41 20.01 18.83 2.97
C PHE A 41 20.51 20.28 2.82
N ARG A 42 20.58 21.04 3.92
CA ARG A 42 21.14 22.40 3.92
C ARG A 42 22.62 22.40 3.52
N GLU A 43 23.38 21.43 3.99
CA GLU A 43 24.80 21.30 3.63
C GLU A 43 24.98 20.92 2.16
N TYR A 44 24.12 20.05 1.61
CA TYR A 44 24.09 19.76 0.17
C TYR A 44 23.86 21.02 -0.65
N ILE A 45 22.83 21.81 -0.31
CA ILE A 45 22.56 23.10 -0.97
C ILE A 45 23.79 24.01 -0.87
N ARG A 46 24.42 24.13 0.29
CA ARG A 46 25.59 24.98 0.48
C ARG A 46 26.79 24.56 -0.39
N ARG A 47 27.08 23.25 -0.47
CA ARG A 47 28.20 22.71 -1.26
C ARG A 47 28.01 22.91 -2.76
N TRP A 48 26.76 22.77 -3.21
CA TRP A 48 26.41 22.67 -4.63
C TRP A 48 25.66 23.90 -5.17
N ALA A 49 25.52 24.95 -4.37
CA ALA A 49 24.98 26.22 -4.81
C ALA A 49 25.72 26.73 -6.05
N LYS A 50 24.95 27.02 -7.11
CA LYS A 50 25.44 27.51 -8.42
C LYS A 50 26.35 26.51 -9.17
N LYS A 51 26.23 25.21 -8.88
CA LYS A 51 26.92 24.11 -9.57
C LYS A 51 25.90 23.12 -10.16
N SER A 52 26.39 22.18 -10.98
CA SER A 52 25.59 21.07 -11.53
C SER A 52 25.97 19.76 -10.83
N PRO A 53 25.38 19.44 -9.67
CA PRO A 53 25.68 18.20 -8.95
C PRO A 53 25.15 16.97 -9.71
N SER A 54 25.88 15.87 -9.57
CA SER A 54 25.43 14.52 -9.90
C SER A 54 24.67 13.91 -8.71
N PRO A 55 23.95 12.78 -8.90
CA PRO A 55 23.33 12.07 -7.78
C PRO A 55 24.32 11.63 -6.70
N TYR A 56 25.56 11.28 -7.07
CA TYR A 56 26.60 10.88 -6.12
C TYR A 56 26.95 12.00 -5.14
N ASP A 57 26.90 13.25 -5.59
CA ASP A 57 27.18 14.41 -4.76
C ASP A 57 26.14 14.59 -3.64
N PHE A 58 24.89 14.20 -3.91
CA PHE A 58 23.84 14.12 -2.91
C PHE A 58 24.10 12.97 -1.93
N PHE A 59 24.35 11.75 -2.42
CA PHE A 59 24.62 10.57 -1.59
C PHE A 59 25.79 10.81 -0.64
N TYR A 60 26.94 11.24 -1.18
CA TYR A 60 28.13 11.52 -0.38
C TYR A 60 27.93 12.66 0.61
N THR A 61 27.14 13.69 0.27
CA THR A 61 26.84 14.74 1.25
C THR A 61 25.99 14.21 2.39
N PHE A 62 24.97 13.41 2.11
CA PHE A 62 24.13 12.80 3.15
C PHE A 62 24.92 11.86 4.04
N GLU A 63 25.76 10.98 3.49
CA GLU A 63 26.60 10.08 4.29
C GLU A 63 27.63 10.86 5.12
N ASN A 64 28.30 11.84 4.52
CA ASN A 64 29.31 12.64 5.21
C ASN A 64 28.73 13.46 6.37
N VAL A 65 27.56 14.07 6.20
CA VAL A 65 26.95 14.93 7.22
C VAL A 65 26.19 14.14 8.28
N SER A 66 25.55 13.04 7.88
CA SER A 66 24.85 12.15 8.82
C SER A 66 25.81 11.29 9.65
N GLY A 67 27.01 11.01 9.12
CA GLY A 67 27.94 10.04 9.69
C GLY A 67 27.47 8.59 9.56
N GLN A 68 26.44 8.33 8.74
CA GLN A 68 25.89 7.01 8.51
C GLN A 68 26.32 6.48 7.14
N ASP A 69 26.62 5.19 7.08
CA ASP A 69 26.66 4.44 5.82
C ASP A 69 25.21 4.19 5.35
N LEU A 70 24.86 4.82 4.23
CA LEU A 70 23.53 4.76 3.62
C LEU A 70 23.56 3.93 2.33
N SER A 71 24.65 3.22 2.05
CA SER A 71 24.78 2.32 0.89
C SER A 71 23.66 1.28 0.81
N TRP A 72 23.20 0.80 1.97
CA TRP A 72 22.06 -0.14 2.09
C TRP A 72 20.75 0.45 1.53
N PHE A 73 20.60 1.78 1.53
CA PHE A 73 19.46 2.48 0.97
C PHE A 73 19.73 2.87 -0.49
N TRP A 74 20.90 3.42 -0.80
CA TRP A 74 21.21 3.88 -2.16
C TRP A 74 21.27 2.74 -3.17
N LYS A 75 21.92 1.63 -2.80
CA LYS A 75 22.20 0.53 -3.72
C LYS A 75 20.94 -0.11 -4.28
N PRO A 76 19.97 -0.58 -3.47
CA PRO A 76 18.77 -1.24 -3.99
C PRO A 76 17.85 -0.30 -4.79
N TRP A 77 17.87 0.99 -4.45
CA TRP A 77 17.02 1.97 -5.11
C TRP A 77 17.63 2.50 -6.42
N PHE A 78 18.91 2.88 -6.42
CA PHE A 78 19.50 3.57 -7.57
C PHE A 78 20.28 2.67 -8.51
N PHE A 79 20.80 1.54 -8.03
CA PHE A 79 21.80 0.74 -8.73
C PHE A 79 21.39 -0.73 -8.96
N GLU A 80 20.27 -1.17 -8.39
CA GLU A 80 19.75 -2.53 -8.57
C GLU A 80 18.33 -2.51 -9.15
N PHE A 81 17.95 -3.61 -9.81
CA PHE A 81 16.57 -3.88 -10.19
C PHE A 81 15.85 -4.57 -9.02
N GLY A 82 14.55 -4.34 -8.88
CA GLY A 82 13.71 -5.05 -7.93
C GLY A 82 12.52 -4.22 -7.46
N THR A 83 11.81 -4.74 -6.45
CA THR A 83 10.56 -4.20 -5.92
C THR A 83 10.63 -4.06 -4.40
N ALA A 84 9.70 -3.30 -3.83
CA ALA A 84 9.34 -3.46 -2.43
C ALA A 84 8.20 -4.49 -2.38
N ASP A 85 8.25 -5.39 -1.41
CA ASP A 85 7.26 -6.46 -1.26
C ASP A 85 7.08 -6.73 0.22
N VAL A 86 6.39 -5.80 0.89
CA VAL A 86 6.11 -5.95 2.32
C VAL A 86 4.97 -6.94 2.49
N ARG A 87 4.98 -7.68 3.59
CA ARG A 87 3.93 -8.66 3.91
C ARG A 87 3.77 -8.85 5.40
N ILE A 88 2.57 -9.25 5.81
CA ILE A 88 2.33 -9.78 7.15
C ILE A 88 2.69 -11.27 7.14
N GLN A 89 3.88 -11.61 7.64
CA GLN A 89 4.34 -13.00 7.69
C GLN A 89 3.62 -13.81 8.78
N SER A 90 3.42 -13.23 9.97
CA SER A 90 2.62 -13.85 11.03
C SER A 90 2.21 -12.89 12.13
N TYR A 91 1.13 -13.21 12.85
CA TYR A 91 0.77 -12.54 14.09
C TYR A 91 0.51 -13.58 15.20
N LYS A 92 1.34 -13.57 16.25
CA LYS A 92 1.25 -14.54 17.36
C LYS A 92 1.59 -13.85 18.68
N ASN A 93 0.75 -14.05 19.70
CA ASN A 93 0.99 -13.55 21.06
C ASN A 93 1.31 -12.05 21.13
N GLY A 94 0.63 -11.22 20.32
CA GLY A 94 0.86 -9.78 20.26
C GLY A 94 2.12 -9.34 19.54
N LYS A 95 2.83 -10.26 18.89
CA LYS A 95 3.98 -9.96 18.02
C LYS A 95 3.56 -10.12 16.56
N LEU A 96 3.66 -9.05 15.81
CA LEU A 96 3.49 -9.01 14.36
C LEU A 96 4.86 -9.16 13.71
N THR A 97 5.05 -10.22 12.92
CA THR A 97 6.24 -10.42 12.09
C THR A 97 5.92 -9.93 10.69
N LEU A 98 6.68 -8.93 10.27
CA LEU A 98 6.64 -8.35 8.93
C LEU A 98 7.86 -8.85 8.16
N ALA A 99 7.69 -9.05 6.86
CA ALA A 99 8.81 -9.32 5.95
C ALA A 99 8.78 -8.33 4.79
N ASN A 100 9.94 -8.07 4.20
CA ASN A 100 10.09 -7.48 2.88
C ASN A 100 10.75 -8.52 1.97
N GLU A 101 9.97 -9.19 1.13
CA GLU A 101 10.46 -10.22 0.22
C GLU A 101 11.24 -9.61 -0.96
N GLY A 102 10.98 -8.33 -1.24
CA GLY A 102 11.72 -7.52 -2.19
C GLY A 102 13.15 -7.20 -1.73
N ASN A 103 13.82 -6.35 -2.50
CA ASN A 103 15.16 -5.84 -2.17
C ASN A 103 15.16 -4.35 -1.83
N ARG A 104 14.07 -3.63 -2.12
CA ARG A 104 13.99 -2.19 -1.85
C ARG A 104 13.56 -1.95 -0.40
N PRO A 105 14.41 -1.36 0.44
CA PRO A 105 14.05 -1.08 1.82
C PRO A 105 13.02 0.06 1.85
N VAL A 106 11.95 -0.17 2.61
CA VAL A 106 10.79 0.73 2.75
C VAL A 106 10.39 0.84 4.22
N PRO A 107 9.78 1.97 4.66
CA PRO A 107 9.26 2.06 6.01
C PRO A 107 8.12 1.05 6.21
N LEU A 108 8.03 0.44 7.38
CA LEU A 108 6.94 -0.46 7.70
C LEU A 108 5.85 0.33 8.43
N VAL A 109 4.76 0.64 7.73
CA VAL A 109 3.60 1.34 8.27
C VAL A 109 2.46 0.35 8.42
N VAL A 110 2.08 0.06 9.66
CA VAL A 110 1.02 -0.88 10.00
C VAL A 110 -0.18 -0.11 10.53
N GLN A 111 -1.30 -0.24 9.83
CA GLN A 111 -2.60 0.21 10.32
C GLN A 111 -3.23 -0.94 11.12
N VAL A 112 -3.59 -0.68 12.37
CA VAL A 112 -4.25 -1.63 13.26
C VAL A 112 -5.67 -1.14 13.53
N LYS A 113 -6.66 -1.98 13.22
CA LYS A 113 -8.06 -1.74 13.55
C LYS A 113 -8.45 -2.60 14.73
N TYR A 114 -9.12 -2.01 15.71
CA TYR A 114 -9.52 -2.69 16.95
C TYR A 114 -11.03 -2.93 17.01
N ASN A 115 -11.44 -3.89 17.85
CA ASN A 115 -12.84 -4.29 18.02
C ASN A 115 -13.71 -3.17 18.62
N ASP A 116 -13.11 -2.22 19.34
CA ASP A 116 -13.78 -1.04 19.89
C ASP A 116 -14.00 0.08 18.85
N GLY A 117 -13.60 -0.16 17.60
CA GLY A 117 -13.72 0.80 16.49
C GLY A 117 -12.60 1.85 16.45
N LYS A 118 -11.61 1.79 17.34
CA LYS A 118 -10.42 2.65 17.25
C LYS A 118 -9.41 2.10 16.27
N ASP A 119 -8.65 3.01 15.68
CA ASP A 119 -7.53 2.70 14.80
C ASP A 119 -6.21 3.22 15.41
N GLU A 120 -5.11 2.55 15.10
CA GLU A 120 -3.75 2.96 15.47
C GLU A 120 -2.81 2.74 14.30
N VAL A 121 -1.83 3.63 14.15
CA VAL A 121 -0.78 3.49 13.15
C VAL A 121 0.55 3.27 13.86
N LEU A 122 1.17 2.14 13.57
CA LEU A 122 2.49 1.79 14.08
C LEU A 122 3.50 1.88 12.95
N THR A 123 4.65 2.49 13.21
CA THR A 123 5.68 2.69 12.18
C THR A 123 7.03 2.15 12.62
N ALA A 124 7.79 1.65 11.65
CA ALA A 124 9.22 1.40 11.78
C ALA A 124 9.92 1.99 10.55
N SER A 125 11.08 2.61 10.76
CA SER A 125 11.86 3.18 9.64
C SER A 125 12.38 2.06 8.73
N ALA A 126 12.70 2.40 7.48
CA ALA A 126 13.29 1.45 6.54
C ALA A 126 14.60 0.82 7.04
N GLY A 127 15.30 1.48 7.98
CA GLY A 127 16.54 1.00 8.58
C GLY A 127 16.39 -0.32 9.36
N VAL A 128 15.17 -0.69 9.79
CA VAL A 128 14.95 -2.01 10.43
C VAL A 128 15.15 -3.19 9.47
N LEU A 129 15.16 -2.92 8.16
CA LEU A 129 15.39 -3.90 7.10
C LEU A 129 16.84 -3.87 6.57
N ARG A 130 17.75 -3.13 7.23
CA ARG A 130 19.15 -3.00 6.79
C ARG A 130 19.88 -4.35 6.84
N ASP A 131 19.74 -5.06 7.96
CA ASP A 131 20.53 -6.26 8.27
C ASP A 131 19.74 -7.57 8.03
N GLY A 132 18.51 -7.46 7.52
CA GLY A 132 17.64 -8.61 7.27
C GLY A 132 16.31 -8.22 6.64
N LYS A 133 15.54 -9.22 6.21
CA LYS A 133 14.26 -9.02 5.53
C LYS A 133 13.05 -8.97 6.47
N THR A 134 13.23 -9.31 7.74
CA THR A 134 12.12 -9.48 8.68
C THR A 134 12.24 -8.53 9.86
N TYR A 135 11.11 -8.01 10.32
CA TYR A 135 11.02 -7.17 11.51
C TYR A 135 9.86 -7.61 12.40
N GLN A 136 10.09 -7.64 13.72
CA GLN A 136 9.04 -7.95 14.69
C GLN A 136 8.56 -6.67 15.36
N MET A 137 7.27 -6.38 15.21
CA MET A 137 6.58 -5.26 15.82
C MET A 137 5.68 -5.75 16.96
N LYS A 138 5.72 -5.04 18.09
CA LYS A 138 4.81 -5.32 19.22
C LYS A 138 3.49 -4.58 19.00
N ILE A 139 2.38 -5.30 19.11
CA ILE A 139 1.03 -4.71 19.05
C ILE A 139 0.59 -4.30 20.46
N PRO A 140 0.20 -3.03 20.69
CA PRO A 140 -0.14 -2.53 22.03
C PRO A 140 -1.33 -3.22 22.68
N ARG A 141 -2.43 -3.46 21.92
CA ARG A 141 -3.66 -4.09 22.43
C ARG A 141 -3.95 -5.42 21.73
N PRO A 142 -3.14 -6.46 21.99
CA PRO A 142 -3.12 -7.64 21.13
C PRO A 142 -4.41 -8.48 21.13
N LYS A 143 -5.20 -8.40 22.21
CA LYS A 143 -6.47 -9.12 22.35
C LYS A 143 -7.65 -8.42 21.67
N GLU A 144 -7.47 -7.16 21.27
CA GLU A 144 -8.53 -6.32 20.70
C GLU A 144 -8.40 -6.17 19.18
N VAL A 145 -7.38 -6.77 18.56
CA VAL A 145 -7.12 -6.63 17.12
C VAL A 145 -8.26 -7.24 16.32
N LYS A 146 -8.91 -6.41 15.50
CA LYS A 146 -9.91 -6.81 14.50
C LYS A 146 -9.24 -7.12 13.17
N GLY A 147 -8.27 -6.29 12.77
CA GLY A 147 -7.51 -6.47 11.54
C GLY A 147 -6.30 -5.56 11.47
N MET A 148 -5.38 -5.90 10.58
CA MET A 148 -4.18 -5.11 10.32
C MET A 148 -3.90 -5.06 8.82
N MET A 149 -3.24 -3.99 8.38
CA MET A 149 -2.70 -3.87 7.03
C MET A 149 -1.34 -3.19 7.08
N VAL A 150 -0.38 -3.70 6.32
CA VAL A 150 0.93 -3.07 6.08
C VAL A 150 1.02 -2.56 4.64
N GLY A 151 1.96 -1.67 4.35
CA GLY A 151 2.28 -1.30 2.96
C GLY A 151 1.42 -0.19 2.35
N GLN A 152 0.53 0.43 3.10
CA GLN A 152 -0.27 1.56 2.61
C GLN A 152 0.62 2.73 2.16
N GLY A 153 0.47 3.15 0.90
CA GLY A 153 1.30 4.19 0.27
C GLY A 153 2.69 3.73 -0.17
N ILE A 154 3.00 2.43 -0.08
CA ILE A 154 4.25 1.83 -0.55
C ILE A 154 4.02 1.22 -1.94
N PRO A 155 4.97 1.36 -2.88
CA PRO A 155 4.93 0.67 -4.18
C PRO A 155 5.22 -0.83 -3.98
N ASP A 156 4.25 -1.52 -3.44
CA ASP A 156 4.26 -2.92 -3.05
C ASP A 156 3.87 -3.85 -4.22
N SER A 157 4.56 -4.98 -4.39
CA SER A 157 4.32 -5.90 -5.51
C SER A 157 3.16 -6.87 -5.32
N ASP A 158 2.84 -7.27 -4.07
CA ASP A 158 1.71 -8.14 -3.77
C ASP A 158 0.88 -7.63 -2.59
N GLN A 159 -0.19 -6.91 -2.90
CA GLN A 159 -1.06 -6.35 -1.87
C GLN A 159 -1.92 -7.39 -1.13
N LEU A 160 -1.98 -8.64 -1.59
CA LEU A 160 -2.86 -9.66 -1.01
C LEU A 160 -2.32 -10.28 0.28
N ASP A 161 -1.00 -10.26 0.47
CA ASP A 161 -0.36 -10.77 1.69
C ASP A 161 -0.04 -9.67 2.74
N ASN A 162 -0.51 -8.45 2.46
CA ASN A 162 -0.38 -7.29 3.34
C ASN A 162 -1.39 -7.22 4.48
N ILE A 163 -2.37 -8.13 4.52
CA ILE A 163 -3.49 -8.04 5.46
C ILE A 163 -3.52 -9.17 6.49
N TYR A 164 -4.05 -8.85 7.67
CA TYR A 164 -4.40 -9.80 8.70
C TYR A 164 -5.83 -9.55 9.21
N PRO A 165 -6.68 -10.57 9.38
CA PRO A 165 -6.49 -11.94 8.88
C PRO A 165 -6.29 -11.98 7.36
N THR A 166 -5.63 -13.02 6.86
CA THR A 166 -5.41 -13.20 5.40
C THR A 166 -6.75 -13.35 4.66
N LEU A 167 -6.77 -13.10 3.35
CA LEU A 167 -8.00 -13.32 2.58
C LEU A 167 -8.46 -14.79 2.64
N ASP A 168 -7.54 -15.75 2.58
CA ASP A 168 -7.85 -17.17 2.76
C ASP A 168 -8.61 -17.43 4.08
N GLN A 169 -8.16 -16.84 5.19
CA GLN A 169 -8.83 -16.97 6.48
C GLN A 169 -10.22 -16.31 6.49
N GLN A 170 -10.38 -15.19 5.79
CA GLN A 170 -11.66 -14.47 5.72
C GLN A 170 -12.66 -15.16 4.78
N TYR A 171 -12.17 -15.85 3.76
CA TYR A 171 -12.97 -16.59 2.79
C TYR A 171 -13.16 -18.07 3.16
N ALA A 172 -12.50 -18.58 4.21
CA ALA A 172 -12.58 -19.98 4.62
C ALA A 172 -14.01 -20.50 4.77
N GLU A 173 -14.90 -19.69 5.35
CA GLU A 173 -16.32 -20.03 5.57
C GLU A 173 -17.28 -19.27 4.64
N PHE A 174 -16.74 -18.46 3.70
CA PHE A 174 -17.55 -17.66 2.79
C PHE A 174 -17.32 -18.05 1.33
N LYS A 175 -18.32 -18.70 0.73
CA LYS A 175 -18.31 -18.98 -0.72
C LYS A 175 -18.92 -17.79 -1.46
N ILE A 176 -18.16 -17.24 -2.41
CA ILE A 176 -18.64 -16.17 -3.30
C ILE A 176 -19.80 -16.70 -4.15
N PRO A 177 -21.05 -16.21 -3.94
CA PRO A 177 -22.20 -16.67 -4.70
C PRO A 177 -22.09 -16.23 -6.16
N ASP A 178 -22.38 -17.10 -7.12
CA ASP A 178 -22.28 -16.72 -8.54
C ASP A 178 -23.28 -15.61 -8.89
N GLY A 179 -24.43 -15.56 -8.21
CA GLY A 179 -25.40 -14.47 -8.31
C GLY A 179 -24.85 -13.10 -7.86
N LEU A 180 -23.73 -13.03 -7.15
CA LEU A 180 -23.06 -11.78 -6.81
C LEU A 180 -22.27 -11.20 -7.98
N LEU A 181 -21.72 -12.08 -8.83
CA LEU A 181 -20.87 -11.70 -9.95
C LEU A 181 -21.70 -11.11 -11.09
N GLY A 182 -21.03 -10.32 -11.93
CA GLY A 182 -21.63 -9.69 -13.10
C GLY A 182 -21.40 -8.20 -13.15
N THR A 183 -22.18 -7.55 -14.01
CA THR A 183 -22.07 -6.12 -14.30
C THR A 183 -23.09 -5.33 -13.50
N TYR A 184 -22.66 -4.20 -12.97
CA TYR A 184 -23.49 -3.24 -12.25
C TYR A 184 -23.27 -1.86 -12.84
N VAL A 185 -24.32 -1.05 -12.89
CA VAL A 185 -24.26 0.29 -13.48
C VAL A 185 -24.68 1.33 -12.46
N ILE A 186 -23.85 2.36 -12.28
CA ILE A 186 -24.21 3.57 -11.55
C ILE A 186 -24.91 4.50 -12.55
N GLN A 187 -26.24 4.50 -12.51
CA GLN A 187 -27.08 5.24 -13.47
C GLN A 187 -26.73 6.74 -13.54
N ARG A 188 -26.43 7.36 -12.39
CA ARG A 188 -26.11 8.80 -12.28
C ARG A 188 -24.94 9.23 -13.16
N PHE A 189 -23.95 8.35 -13.37
CA PHE A 189 -22.73 8.66 -14.11
C PHE A 189 -22.56 7.80 -15.37
N ASN A 190 -23.52 6.91 -15.65
CA ASN A 190 -23.39 5.87 -16.66
C ASN A 190 -22.06 5.09 -16.52
N ALA A 191 -21.66 4.81 -15.28
CA ALA A 191 -20.40 4.15 -14.96
C ALA A 191 -20.63 2.66 -14.70
N THR A 192 -19.81 1.82 -15.33
CA THR A 192 -19.88 0.37 -15.23
C THR A 192 -18.92 -0.15 -14.16
N LEU A 193 -19.41 -1.03 -13.29
CA LEU A 193 -18.64 -1.77 -12.30
C LEU A 193 -18.81 -3.27 -12.59
N ILE A 194 -17.71 -4.00 -12.64
CA ILE A 194 -17.70 -5.44 -12.92
C ILE A 194 -17.23 -6.16 -11.65
N LEU A 195 -18.09 -7.01 -11.10
CA LEU A 195 -17.73 -7.94 -10.03
C LEU A 195 -17.36 -9.29 -10.62
N LYS A 196 -16.12 -9.73 -10.38
CA LYS A 196 -15.56 -10.98 -10.90
C LYS A 196 -14.73 -11.69 -9.83
N LYS A 197 -14.46 -12.98 -10.05
CA LYS A 197 -13.47 -13.73 -9.27
C LYS A 197 -12.08 -13.44 -9.85
N ARG A 198 -11.13 -13.06 -9.01
CA ARG A 198 -9.70 -12.90 -9.35
C ARG A 198 -8.87 -13.46 -8.21
N ASP A 199 -7.91 -14.34 -8.52
CA ASP A 199 -7.08 -15.03 -7.52
C ASP A 199 -7.89 -15.80 -6.45
N GLY A 200 -9.12 -16.23 -6.81
CA GLY A 200 -10.05 -16.89 -5.89
C GLY A 200 -10.93 -15.95 -5.06
N TYR A 201 -10.67 -14.64 -5.09
CA TYR A 201 -11.35 -13.63 -4.28
C TYR A 201 -12.29 -12.74 -5.10
N LEU A 202 -13.19 -12.01 -4.40
CA LEU A 202 -14.08 -11.07 -5.05
C LEU A 202 -13.29 -9.82 -5.46
N TYR A 203 -13.39 -9.44 -6.73
CA TYR A 203 -12.71 -8.29 -7.28
C TYR A 203 -13.71 -7.39 -8.01
N MET A 204 -13.68 -6.11 -7.68
CA MET A 204 -14.41 -5.06 -8.38
C MET A 204 -13.47 -4.32 -9.33
N ASP A 205 -13.94 -4.14 -10.56
CA ASP A 205 -13.22 -3.46 -11.63
C ASP A 205 -14.14 -2.39 -12.24
N ALA A 206 -13.69 -1.14 -12.25
CA ALA A 206 -14.33 -0.07 -13.00
C ALA A 206 -13.51 0.23 -14.27
N PRO A 207 -13.93 -0.27 -15.45
CA PRO A 207 -13.17 -0.09 -16.68
C PRO A 207 -12.92 1.39 -17.03
N GLY A 208 -11.83 1.65 -17.76
CA GLY A 208 -11.50 3.01 -18.21
C GLY A 208 -10.75 3.86 -17.17
N GLY A 209 -10.01 3.23 -16.26
CA GLY A 209 -9.21 3.92 -15.24
C GLY A 209 -9.99 4.26 -13.96
N GLY A 210 -11.15 3.64 -13.76
CA GLY A 210 -11.88 3.73 -12.51
C GLY A 210 -11.26 2.91 -11.37
N PRO A 211 -11.85 2.96 -10.17
CA PRO A 211 -11.34 2.22 -9.02
C PRO A 211 -11.35 0.70 -9.23
N GLN A 212 -10.33 0.04 -8.70
CA GLN A 212 -10.20 -1.40 -8.70
C GLN A 212 -9.88 -1.89 -7.30
N PHE A 213 -10.65 -2.85 -6.79
CA PHE A 213 -10.49 -3.33 -5.42
C PHE A 213 -10.71 -4.83 -5.32
N TYR A 214 -9.85 -5.50 -4.55
CA TYR A 214 -10.24 -6.74 -3.90
C TYR A 214 -11.19 -6.42 -2.74
N LEU A 215 -12.23 -7.22 -2.63
CA LEU A 215 -13.24 -7.10 -1.59
C LEU A 215 -13.12 -8.29 -0.63
N LYS A 216 -13.29 -8.04 0.65
CA LYS A 216 -13.36 -9.05 1.72
C LYS A 216 -14.77 -9.09 2.33
N PRO A 217 -15.29 -10.27 2.69
CA PRO A 217 -16.63 -10.39 3.24
C PRO A 217 -16.64 -9.96 4.71
N VAL A 218 -17.61 -9.11 5.07
CA VAL A 218 -17.99 -8.88 6.47
C VAL A 218 -19.13 -9.82 6.85
N ASN A 219 -20.08 -10.01 5.93
CA ASN A 219 -21.16 -11.00 5.99
C ASN A 219 -21.69 -11.26 4.55
N SER A 220 -22.84 -11.92 4.40
CA SER A 220 -23.40 -12.26 3.09
C SER A 220 -23.86 -11.07 2.22
N GLU A 221 -23.96 -9.88 2.79
CA GLU A 221 -24.46 -8.67 2.13
C GLU A 221 -23.49 -7.49 2.24
N VAL A 222 -22.49 -7.58 3.10
CA VAL A 222 -21.54 -6.48 3.34
C VAL A 222 -20.14 -6.95 3.01
N PHE A 223 -19.46 -6.16 2.19
CA PHE A 223 -18.06 -6.33 1.85
C PHE A 223 -17.29 -5.05 2.12
N GLU A 224 -15.99 -5.17 2.33
CA GLU A 224 -15.08 -4.04 2.48
C GLU A 224 -13.90 -4.21 1.52
N ASN A 225 -13.25 -3.13 1.11
CA ASN A 225 -11.94 -3.25 0.45
C ASN A 225 -10.85 -3.67 1.46
N LEU A 226 -9.65 -4.01 1.00
CA LEU A 226 -8.59 -4.59 1.84
C LEU A 226 -8.29 -3.79 3.13
N ASP A 227 -8.21 -2.46 3.02
CA ASP A 227 -7.94 -1.55 4.14
C ASP A 227 -9.18 -1.15 4.97
N SER A 228 -10.36 -1.65 4.62
CA SER A 228 -11.65 -1.28 5.22
C SER A 228 -11.97 0.22 5.17
N SER A 229 -11.39 0.99 4.24
CA SER A 229 -11.75 2.40 4.00
C SER A 229 -13.06 2.54 3.21
N MET A 230 -13.44 1.53 2.44
CA MET A 230 -14.67 1.48 1.67
C MET A 230 -15.52 0.29 2.06
N ARG A 231 -16.81 0.55 2.25
CA ARG A 231 -17.83 -0.45 2.59
C ARG A 231 -18.88 -0.52 1.50
N PHE A 232 -19.18 -1.74 1.06
CA PHE A 232 -20.12 -2.07 0.00
C PHE A 232 -21.27 -2.87 0.61
N THR A 233 -22.48 -2.32 0.55
CA THR A 233 -23.69 -2.96 1.09
C THR A 233 -24.58 -3.39 -0.05
N PHE A 234 -24.72 -4.70 -0.23
CA PHE A 234 -25.51 -5.34 -1.25
C PHE A 234 -26.95 -5.51 -0.80
N LYS A 235 -27.89 -5.31 -1.74
CA LYS A 235 -29.31 -5.60 -1.55
C LYS A 235 -29.68 -6.84 -2.33
N LYS A 236 -30.41 -7.73 -1.65
CA LYS A 236 -30.97 -8.95 -2.23
C LYS A 236 -32.48 -8.84 -2.39
N GLU A 237 -32.99 -9.50 -3.42
CA GLU A 237 -34.41 -9.87 -3.55
C GLU A 237 -34.46 -11.39 -3.67
N GLY A 238 -34.91 -12.07 -2.61
CA GLY A 238 -34.72 -13.52 -2.48
C GLY A 238 -33.22 -13.87 -2.46
N ASP A 239 -32.82 -14.81 -3.32
CA ASP A 239 -31.41 -15.24 -3.46
C ASP A 239 -30.61 -14.41 -4.48
N GLN A 240 -31.21 -13.39 -5.09
CA GLN A 240 -30.58 -12.61 -6.14
C GLN A 240 -30.04 -11.27 -5.64
N TYR A 241 -28.76 -11.00 -5.92
CA TYR A 241 -28.16 -9.69 -5.71
C TYR A 241 -28.64 -8.73 -6.80
N LYS A 242 -29.28 -7.62 -6.40
CA LYS A 242 -29.88 -6.64 -7.32
C LYS A 242 -29.11 -5.34 -7.42
N SER A 243 -28.46 -4.94 -6.34
CA SER A 243 -27.69 -3.69 -6.30
C SER A 243 -26.70 -3.70 -5.15
N PHE A 244 -25.77 -2.75 -5.15
CA PHE A 244 -25.01 -2.41 -3.97
C PHE A 244 -24.79 -0.91 -3.86
N SER A 245 -24.64 -0.44 -2.62
CA SER A 245 -24.35 0.95 -2.30
C SER A 245 -23.01 1.07 -1.60
N PHE A 246 -22.29 2.15 -1.88
CA PHE A 246 -20.99 2.47 -1.29
C PHE A 246 -20.74 3.98 -1.35
N GLN A 247 -19.86 4.47 -0.48
CA GLN A 247 -19.44 5.86 -0.49
C GLN A 247 -18.12 6.02 -1.23
N TYR A 248 -18.03 6.99 -2.14
CA TYR A 248 -16.80 7.28 -2.87
C TYR A 248 -16.68 8.78 -3.16
N PHE A 249 -15.53 9.38 -2.80
CA PHE A 249 -15.28 10.83 -2.88
C PHE A 249 -16.44 11.69 -2.30
N GLY A 250 -17.02 11.26 -1.18
CA GLY A 250 -18.11 11.99 -0.52
C GLY A 250 -19.49 11.81 -1.16
N TYR A 251 -19.62 11.00 -2.21
CA TYR A 251 -20.91 10.66 -2.82
C TYR A 251 -21.39 9.29 -2.37
N ASP A 252 -22.67 9.19 -2.04
CA ASP A 252 -23.37 7.91 -1.92
C ASP A 252 -23.73 7.41 -3.32
N LEU A 253 -23.10 6.31 -3.71
CA LEU A 253 -23.30 5.67 -5.01
C LEU A 253 -24.13 4.41 -4.82
N THR A 254 -25.01 4.15 -5.78
CA THR A 254 -25.73 2.88 -5.89
C THR A 254 -25.54 2.35 -7.30
N ALA A 255 -25.03 1.13 -7.39
CA ALA A 255 -24.86 0.40 -8.63
C ALA A 255 -25.92 -0.69 -8.72
N VAL A 256 -26.69 -0.69 -9.79
CA VAL A 256 -27.77 -1.66 -10.04
C VAL A 256 -27.25 -2.73 -10.97
N LYS A 257 -27.50 -4.00 -10.64
CA LYS A 257 -27.09 -5.13 -11.45
C LYS A 257 -27.81 -5.07 -12.79
N THR A 258 -27.07 -5.28 -13.87
CA THR A 258 -27.63 -5.47 -15.20
C THR A 258 -27.77 -6.96 -15.46
N ASP A 259 -28.90 -7.37 -16.02
CA ASP A 259 -29.12 -8.74 -16.50
C ASP A 259 -28.15 -9.11 -17.63
#